data_AF-A0A1Z2LDX5-F1
#
_entry.id   AF-A0A1Z2LDX5-F1
#
_cell.length_a   1.000
_cell.length_b   1.000
_cell.length_c   1.000
_cell.angle_alpha   90.00
_cell.angle_beta   90.00
_cell.angle_gamma   90.00
#
_symmetry.space_group_name_H-M   'P 1'
#
loop_
_entity.id
_entity.type
_entity.pdbx_description
1 polymer ?
#
loop_
_entity_poly.entity_id
_entity_poly.type
_entity_poly.pdbx_seq_one_letter_code
_entity_poly.pdbx_strand_id
1 'polypeptide(L)'
;MARDRTSSPPMKGVGLKSPALLPRWPFTLGLVVLTPLILAGCGWLNQGGSGLLTAAGVVVVLPLLVVAGALCGAGPGTCVAILGFAFVLFVGPAMDDYVLDRRGTRYEAVIADTSSYHRKHGAGHTCTVVRSDAGRSLTYKIDDSDGCQEDFEPGRRVTLVVDPEDWLATRLSNNVNGLSSGMAWTCGGLLAAMEALILYGRLRRRPRFA
;
A
#
# COMPACT_ATOMS: atom_id res chain seq x y z
N MET A 1 -76.21 -3.49 10.88
CA MET A 1 -74.94 -2.82 11.23
C MET A 1 -74.15 -2.55 9.97
N ALA A 2 -74.31 -1.34 9.42
CA ALA A 2 -73.60 -0.88 8.22
C ALA A 2 -72.33 -0.14 8.66
N ARG A 3 -71.17 -0.54 8.12
CA ARG A 3 -69.86 0.01 8.48
C ARG A 3 -69.51 1.11 7.47
N ASP A 4 -69.48 2.33 7.97
CA ASP A 4 -69.24 3.58 7.24
C ASP A 4 -67.82 3.63 6.66
N ARG A 5 -67.70 3.84 5.34
CA ARG A 5 -66.42 4.00 4.63
C ARG A 5 -66.06 5.48 4.65
N THR A 6 -65.18 5.87 5.56
CA THR A 6 -64.58 7.21 5.56
C THR A 6 -63.66 7.39 4.35
N SER A 7 -64.09 8.28 3.44
CA SER A 7 -63.30 8.71 2.29
C SER A 7 -62.11 9.55 2.76
N SER A 8 -60.90 9.10 2.49
CA SER A 8 -59.69 9.90 2.69
C SER A 8 -59.50 10.88 1.52
N PRO A 9 -59.12 12.14 1.78
CA PRO A 9 -58.93 13.14 0.74
C PRO A 9 -57.69 12.85 -0.13
N PRO A 10 -57.71 13.23 -1.42
CA PRO A 10 -56.57 13.06 -2.32
C PRO A 10 -55.43 14.00 -1.90
N MET A 11 -54.31 13.42 -1.45
CA MET A 11 -53.09 14.19 -1.23
C MET A 11 -52.57 14.71 -2.58
N LYS A 12 -52.59 16.04 -2.77
CA LYS A 12 -51.94 16.72 -3.89
C LYS A 12 -50.44 16.41 -3.85
N GLY A 13 -49.96 15.69 -4.85
CA GLY A 13 -48.54 15.39 -5.03
C GLY A 13 -47.74 16.69 -5.12
N VAL A 14 -46.94 16.96 -4.09
CA VAL A 14 -45.92 18.00 -4.13
C VAL A 14 -44.89 17.55 -5.16
N GLY A 15 -44.91 18.20 -6.32
CA GLY A 15 -43.93 18.02 -7.39
C GLY A 15 -42.55 18.49 -6.93
N LEU A 16 -41.88 17.65 -6.15
CA LEU A 16 -40.45 17.78 -5.89
C LEU A 16 -39.74 17.62 -7.23
N LYS A 17 -39.35 18.74 -7.84
CA LYS A 17 -38.43 18.79 -8.98
C LYS A 17 -37.26 17.86 -8.67
N SER A 18 -37.19 16.74 -9.38
CA SER A 18 -36.06 15.82 -9.28
C SER A 18 -34.80 16.61 -9.59
N PRO A 19 -33.81 16.67 -8.69
CA PRO A 19 -32.58 17.38 -8.96
C PRO A 19 -31.95 16.77 -10.21
N ALA A 20 -31.61 17.63 -11.18
CA ALA A 20 -30.96 17.22 -12.41
C ALA A 20 -29.73 16.36 -12.07
N LEU A 21 -29.80 15.08 -12.41
CA LEU A 21 -28.72 14.11 -12.27
C LEU A 21 -27.62 14.50 -13.25
N LEU A 22 -26.71 15.37 -12.82
CA LEU A 22 -25.43 15.58 -13.51
C LEU A 22 -24.76 14.21 -13.74
N PRO A 23 -24.16 13.97 -14.91
CA PRO A 23 -23.54 12.70 -15.24
C PRO A 23 -22.38 12.46 -14.27
N ARG A 24 -22.59 11.60 -13.28
CA ARG A 24 -21.63 11.21 -12.23
C ARG A 24 -20.47 10.33 -12.75
N TRP A 25 -20.41 10.09 -14.05
CA TRP A 25 -19.48 9.17 -14.69
C TRP A 25 -18.00 9.62 -14.66
N PRO A 26 -17.62 10.88 -14.99
CA PRO A 26 -16.22 11.30 -14.97
C PRO A 26 -15.63 11.28 -13.55
N PHE A 27 -16.43 11.63 -12.53
CA PHE A 27 -16.00 11.53 -11.13
C PHE A 27 -15.77 10.08 -10.68
N THR A 28 -16.52 9.13 -11.26
CA THR A 28 -16.33 7.69 -10.99
C THR A 28 -15.01 7.20 -11.53
N LEU A 29 -14.74 7.56 -12.78
CA LEU A 29 -13.54 7.17 -13.52
C LEU A 29 -12.30 7.80 -12.88
N GLY A 30 -12.42 9.07 -12.49
CA GLY A 30 -11.39 9.75 -11.69
C GLY A 30 -11.10 9.01 -10.39
N LEU A 31 -12.12 8.60 -9.63
CA LEU A 31 -11.93 7.85 -8.38
C LEU A 31 -11.21 6.50 -8.63
N VAL A 32 -11.69 5.71 -9.59
CA VAL A 32 -11.13 4.40 -9.96
C VAL A 32 -9.66 4.48 -10.37
N VAL A 33 -9.26 5.52 -11.09
CA VAL A 33 -7.87 5.66 -11.53
C VAL A 33 -6.99 6.29 -10.44
N LEU A 34 -7.52 7.30 -9.74
CA LEU A 34 -6.74 8.07 -8.77
C LEU A 34 -6.54 7.33 -7.46
N THR A 35 -7.52 6.54 -6.99
CA THR A 35 -7.42 5.79 -5.74
C THR A 35 -6.21 4.85 -5.71
N PRO A 36 -6.00 3.92 -6.66
CA PRO A 36 -4.85 3.02 -6.61
C PRO A 36 -3.52 3.78 -6.73
N LEU A 37 -3.47 4.88 -7.47
CA LEU A 37 -2.28 5.73 -7.57
C LEU A 37 -1.94 6.40 -6.24
N ILE A 38 -2.93 6.96 -5.54
CA ILE A 38 -2.73 7.55 -4.21
C ILE A 38 -2.34 6.47 -3.21
N LEU A 39 -3.00 5.30 -3.23
CA LEU A 39 -2.66 4.21 -2.33
C LEU A 39 -1.24 3.69 -2.56
N ALA A 40 -0.81 3.54 -3.82
CA ALA A 40 0.55 3.16 -4.16
C ALA A 40 1.57 4.21 -3.68
N GLY A 41 1.30 5.50 -3.90
CA GLY A 41 2.14 6.59 -3.42
C GLY A 41 2.23 6.66 -1.88
N CYS A 42 1.11 6.46 -1.18
CA CYS A 42 1.10 6.41 0.28
C CYS A 42 1.82 5.17 0.83
N GLY A 43 1.68 4.02 0.16
CA GLY A 43 2.41 2.80 0.51
C GLY A 43 3.93 2.98 0.39
N TRP A 44 4.36 3.66 -0.68
CA TRP A 44 5.77 4.03 -0.89
C TRP A 44 6.32 4.95 0.20
N LEU A 45 5.59 6.03 0.52
CA LEU A 45 6.04 7.01 1.51
C LEU A 45 6.15 6.43 2.93
N ASN A 46 5.43 5.34 3.21
CA ASN A 46 5.46 4.69 4.51
C ASN A 46 6.82 4.04 4.86
N GLN A 47 7.71 3.88 3.88
CA GLN A 47 8.96 3.11 4.04
C GLN A 47 10.18 3.93 4.42
N GLY A 48 10.13 5.26 4.28
CA GLY A 48 11.26 6.16 4.54
C GLY A 48 11.69 6.26 6.01
N GLY A 49 11.33 5.30 6.88
CA GLY A 49 11.73 5.17 8.28
C GLY A 49 11.26 6.29 9.22
N SER A 50 10.77 7.41 8.68
CA SER A 50 10.26 8.53 9.45
C SER A 50 8.79 8.29 9.81
N GLY A 51 8.53 8.14 11.11
CA GLY A 51 7.16 7.97 11.62
C GLY A 51 6.20 9.10 11.19
N LEU A 52 6.74 10.27 10.82
CA LEU A 52 5.98 11.40 10.29
C LEU A 52 5.44 11.15 8.87
N LEU A 53 6.23 10.56 7.97
CA LEU A 53 5.76 10.20 6.62
C LEU A 53 4.75 9.05 6.68
N THR A 54 4.99 8.06 7.54
CA THR A 54 4.03 6.99 7.86
C THR A 54 2.70 7.57 8.35
N ALA A 55 2.73 8.48 9.33
CA ALA A 55 1.54 9.12 9.86
C ALA A 55 0.80 9.93 8.79
N ALA A 56 1.52 10.69 7.96
CA ALA A 56 0.94 11.44 6.85
C ALA A 56 0.25 10.51 5.83
N GLY A 57 0.89 9.38 5.47
CA GLY A 57 0.30 8.36 4.60
C GLY A 57 -1.00 7.80 5.17
N VAL A 58 -1.02 7.42 6.46
CA VAL A 58 -2.22 6.92 7.14
C VAL A 58 -3.34 7.96 7.18
N VAL A 59 -3.01 9.22 7.46
CA VAL A 59 -3.97 10.34 7.47
C VAL A 59 -4.61 10.58 6.11
N VAL A 60 -3.92 10.27 5.01
CA VAL A 60 -4.47 10.37 3.64
C VAL A 60 -5.26 9.11 3.24
N VAL A 61 -4.74 7.92 3.55
CA VAL A 61 -5.34 6.63 3.19
C VAL A 61 -6.69 6.41 3.88
N LEU A 62 -6.78 6.72 5.18
CA LEU A 62 -8.03 6.56 5.95
C LEU A 62 -9.23 7.30 5.35
N PRO A 63 -9.19 8.63 5.14
CA PRO A 63 -10.32 9.36 4.57
C PRO A 63 -10.61 8.91 3.13
N LEU A 64 -9.59 8.56 2.35
CA LEU A 64 -9.77 8.04 1.00
C LEU A 64 -10.60 6.74 1.01
N LEU A 65 -10.24 5.79 1.89
CA LEU A 65 -10.98 4.52 2.05
C LEU A 65 -12.39 4.74 2.62
N VAL A 66 -12.57 5.70 3.52
CA VAL A 66 -13.90 6.07 4.04
C VAL A 66 -14.78 6.63 2.94
N VAL A 67 -14.26 7.54 2.11
CA VAL A 67 -15.01 8.12 0.97
C VAL A 67 -15.32 7.04 -0.06
N ALA A 68 -14.34 6.21 -0.43
CA ALA A 68 -14.56 5.09 -1.35
C ALA A 68 -15.61 4.11 -0.82
N GLY A 69 -15.53 3.77 0.47
CA GLY A 69 -16.49 2.89 1.14
C GLY A 69 -17.90 3.46 1.19
N ALA A 70 -18.07 4.74 1.54
CA ALA A 70 -19.35 5.42 1.58
C ALA A 70 -20.04 5.46 0.20
N LEU A 71 -19.26 5.64 -0.86
CA LEU A 71 -19.74 5.63 -2.25
C LEU A 71 -20.24 4.24 -2.69
N CYS A 72 -19.67 3.16 -2.16
CA CYS A 72 -20.04 1.79 -2.49
C CYS A 72 -21.21 1.25 -1.64
N GLY A 73 -21.35 1.72 -0.40
CA GLY A 73 -22.41 1.33 0.53
C GLY A 73 -22.07 0.24 1.52
N ALA A 74 -23.00 -0.01 2.46
CA ALA A 74 -22.85 -1.01 3.51
C ALA A 74 -22.68 -2.42 2.89
N GLY A 75 -21.55 -3.07 3.17
CA GLY A 75 -21.13 -4.34 2.55
C GLY A 75 -19.93 -4.19 1.61
N PRO A 76 -20.13 -3.84 0.33
CA PRO A 76 -19.00 -3.72 -0.60
C PRO A 76 -18.01 -2.64 -0.17
N GLY A 77 -18.47 -1.57 0.49
CA GLY A 77 -17.59 -0.52 1.00
C GLY A 77 -16.60 -0.99 2.08
N THR A 78 -17.02 -1.92 2.96
CA THR A 78 -16.10 -2.49 3.97
C THR A 78 -15.06 -3.40 3.32
N CYS A 79 -15.45 -4.17 2.30
CA CYS A 79 -14.51 -4.99 1.53
C CYS A 79 -13.48 -4.12 0.78
N VAL A 80 -13.92 -3.01 0.17
CA VAL A 80 -13.01 -2.04 -0.48
C VAL A 80 -12.02 -1.45 0.54
N ALA A 81 -12.48 -1.11 1.75
CA ALA A 81 -11.59 -0.60 2.79
C ALA A 81 -10.54 -1.64 3.23
N ILE A 82 -10.95 -2.89 3.45
CA ILE A 82 -10.05 -3.98 3.85
C ILE A 82 -9.03 -4.28 2.74
N LEU A 83 -9.49 -4.39 1.49
CA LEU A 83 -8.61 -4.66 0.35
C LEU A 83 -7.67 -3.50 0.05
N GLY A 84 -8.16 -2.26 0.12
CA GLY A 84 -7.32 -1.08 -0.06
C GLY A 84 -6.27 -0.95 1.02
N PHE A 85 -6.61 -1.24 2.28
CA PHE A 85 -5.64 -1.29 3.38
C PHE A 85 -4.60 -2.41 3.16
N ALA A 86 -5.04 -3.62 2.84
CA ALA A 86 -4.13 -4.72 2.51
C ALA A 86 -3.22 -4.35 1.33
N PHE A 87 -3.76 -3.74 0.28
CA PHE A 87 -2.99 -3.28 -0.88
C PHE A 87 -1.85 -2.33 -0.48
N VAL A 88 -2.12 -1.34 0.37
CA VAL A 88 -1.10 -0.41 0.89
C VAL A 88 0.03 -1.13 1.62
N LEU A 89 -0.29 -2.18 2.39
CA LEU A 89 0.72 -2.96 3.12
C LEU A 89 1.65 -3.77 2.21
N PHE A 90 1.15 -4.25 1.07
CA PHE A 90 1.94 -5.05 0.13
C PHE A 90 2.65 -4.20 -0.93
N VAL A 91 2.03 -3.11 -1.39
CA VAL A 91 2.55 -2.29 -2.49
C VAL A 91 3.83 -1.54 -2.11
N GLY A 92 3.97 -1.14 -0.83
CA GLY A 92 5.20 -0.53 -0.34
C GLY A 92 6.40 -1.46 -0.52
N PRO A 93 6.45 -2.60 0.20
CA PRO A 93 7.56 -3.56 0.09
C PRO A 93 7.83 -4.00 -1.35
N ALA A 94 6.77 -4.21 -2.15
CA ALA A 94 6.87 -4.56 -3.56
C ALA A 94 7.61 -3.51 -4.40
N MET A 95 7.30 -2.23 -4.17
CA MET A 95 7.96 -1.14 -4.88
C MET A 95 9.41 -0.99 -4.41
N ASP A 96 9.74 -1.32 -3.15
CA ASP A 96 11.09 -1.12 -2.59
C ASP A 96 12.03 -2.05 -3.30
N ASP A 97 11.63 -3.32 -3.35
CA ASP A 97 12.37 -4.38 -4.02
C ASP A 97 12.50 -4.09 -5.51
N TYR A 98 11.47 -3.53 -6.14
CA TYR A 98 11.51 -3.13 -7.54
C TYR A 98 12.48 -1.96 -7.80
N VAL A 99 12.46 -0.92 -6.95
CA VAL A 99 13.33 0.25 -7.10
C VAL A 99 14.78 -0.10 -6.80
N LEU A 100 15.04 -0.84 -5.72
CA LEU A 100 16.40 -1.31 -5.39
C LEU A 100 16.96 -2.23 -6.46
N ASP A 101 16.15 -3.11 -7.07
CA ASP A 101 16.62 -3.97 -8.17
C ASP A 101 16.98 -3.17 -9.42
N ARG A 102 16.21 -2.12 -9.74
CA ARG A 102 16.37 -1.33 -10.98
C ARG A 102 17.35 -0.17 -10.88
N ARG A 103 17.38 0.52 -9.75
CA ARG A 103 18.20 1.73 -9.51
C ARG A 103 19.33 1.51 -8.52
N GLY A 104 19.27 0.43 -7.74
CA GLY A 104 20.30 0.13 -6.76
C GLY A 104 21.66 -0.08 -7.40
N THR A 105 22.65 0.59 -6.85
CA THR A 105 24.05 0.43 -7.24
C THR A 105 24.70 -0.65 -6.39
N ARG A 106 25.37 -1.61 -7.05
CA ARG A 106 26.00 -2.76 -6.39
C ARG A 106 27.46 -2.45 -6.09
N TYR A 107 27.89 -2.65 -4.85
CA TYR A 107 29.26 -2.46 -4.41
C TYR A 107 29.80 -3.69 -3.71
N GLU A 108 31.09 -3.97 -3.92
CA GLU A 108 31.79 -4.96 -3.10
C GLU A 108 32.09 -4.35 -1.73
N ALA A 109 31.76 -5.11 -0.68
CA ALA A 109 31.98 -4.72 0.68
C ALA A 109 32.41 -5.93 1.52
N VAL A 110 32.91 -5.66 2.73
CA VAL A 110 33.36 -6.69 3.66
C VAL A 110 32.60 -6.53 4.96
N ILE A 111 32.17 -7.64 5.54
CA ILE A 111 31.58 -7.64 6.89
C ILE A 111 32.70 -7.34 7.89
N ALA A 112 32.60 -6.23 8.60
CA ALA A 112 33.57 -5.83 9.60
C ALA A 112 33.25 -6.40 10.99
N ASP A 113 31.96 -6.46 11.33
CA ASP A 113 31.50 -6.95 12.63
C ASP A 113 30.09 -7.51 12.52
N THR A 114 29.74 -8.41 13.43
CA THR A 114 28.43 -9.06 13.51
C THR A 114 27.96 -9.06 14.96
N SER A 115 26.81 -8.48 15.21
CA SER A 115 26.22 -8.36 16.55
C SER A 115 24.88 -9.06 16.59
N SER A 116 24.73 -10.00 17.52
CA SER A 116 23.44 -10.62 17.83
C SER A 116 22.72 -9.82 18.93
N TYR A 117 21.42 -9.68 18.83
CA TYR A 117 20.58 -9.09 19.87
C TYR A 117 19.36 -9.94 20.16
N HIS A 118 18.84 -9.86 21.38
CA HIS A 118 17.64 -10.61 21.75
C HIS A 118 16.38 -9.82 21.37
N ARG A 119 15.54 -10.43 20.53
CA ARG A 119 14.17 -9.99 20.28
C ARG A 119 13.22 -10.78 21.17
N LYS A 120 12.02 -10.24 21.36
CA LYS A 120 10.95 -10.92 22.13
C LYS A 120 10.63 -12.32 21.59
N HIS A 121 10.89 -12.59 20.32
CA HIS A 121 10.51 -13.83 19.62
C HIS A 121 11.71 -14.51 18.92
N GLY A 122 12.93 -14.38 19.47
CA GLY A 122 14.12 -15.03 18.92
C GLY A 122 15.37 -14.17 19.03
N ALA A 123 16.48 -14.63 18.46
CA ALA A 123 17.66 -13.80 18.24
C ALA A 123 17.49 -13.03 16.92
N GLY A 124 17.85 -11.76 16.92
CA GLY A 124 18.06 -10.97 15.71
C GLY A 124 19.57 -10.77 15.52
N HIS A 125 19.99 -10.53 14.28
CA HIS A 125 21.38 -10.29 13.94
C HIS A 125 21.53 -8.99 13.18
N THR A 126 22.63 -8.29 13.43
CA THR A 126 22.99 -7.08 12.72
C THR A 126 24.43 -7.22 12.24
N CYS A 127 24.65 -6.93 10.97
CA CYS A 127 25.95 -6.94 10.34
C CYS A 127 26.42 -5.51 10.11
N THR A 128 27.64 -5.20 10.51
CA THR A 128 28.33 -3.97 10.15
C THR A 128 29.17 -4.23 8.91
N VAL A 129 28.84 -3.56 7.81
CA VAL A 129 29.47 -3.77 6.51
C VAL A 129 30.26 -2.53 6.13
N VAL A 130 31.52 -2.72 5.77
CA VAL A 130 32.43 -1.66 5.37
C VAL A 130 32.69 -1.75 3.87
N ARG A 131 32.41 -0.66 3.17
CA ARG A 131 32.78 -0.44 1.78
C ARG A 131 34.02 0.45 1.74
N SER A 132 35.02 0.03 0.97
CA SER A 132 36.17 0.87 0.65
C SER A 132 36.00 1.43 -0.75
N ASP A 133 35.77 2.74 -0.89
CA ASP A 133 35.70 3.41 -2.17
C ASP A 133 36.59 4.64 -2.21
N ALA A 134 37.46 4.72 -3.22
CA ALA A 134 38.37 5.84 -3.47
C ALA A 134 39.10 6.40 -2.22
N GLY A 135 39.50 5.53 -1.29
CA GLY A 135 40.20 5.91 -0.06
C GLY A 135 39.32 6.37 1.10
N ARG A 136 37.99 6.28 0.99
CA ARG A 136 37.04 6.47 2.10
C ARG A 136 36.39 5.14 2.48
N SER A 137 36.41 4.84 3.78
CA SER A 137 35.66 3.72 4.35
C SER A 137 34.28 4.21 4.77
N LEU A 138 33.23 3.71 4.11
CA LEU A 138 31.84 3.94 4.49
C LEU A 138 31.33 2.70 5.22
N THR A 139 30.72 2.92 6.38
CA THR A 139 30.22 1.86 7.25
C THR A 139 28.70 1.88 7.26
N TYR A 140 28.09 0.73 6.99
CA TYR A 140 26.65 0.53 6.96
C TYR A 140 26.26 -0.52 8.01
N LYS A 141 25.16 -0.26 8.73
CA LYS A 141 24.58 -1.20 9.68
C LYS A 141 23.37 -1.85 9.03
N ILE A 142 23.39 -3.17 8.89
CA ILE A 142 22.38 -3.94 8.16
C ILE A 142 21.71 -4.91 9.15
N ASP A 143 20.39 -4.88 9.24
CA ASP A 143 19.63 -5.79 10.12
C ASP A 143 19.32 -7.13 9.41
N ASP A 144 18.78 -8.07 10.16
CA ASP A 144 18.37 -9.39 9.66
C ASP A 144 17.32 -9.29 8.54
N SER A 145 16.39 -8.35 8.66
CA SER A 145 15.37 -8.05 7.64
C SER A 145 15.96 -7.57 6.31
N ASP A 146 17.18 -7.03 6.33
CA ASP A 146 17.88 -6.47 5.16
C ASP A 146 18.94 -7.44 4.58
N GLY A 147 18.98 -8.68 5.08
CA GLY A 147 19.75 -9.78 4.52
C GLY A 147 20.94 -10.24 5.34
N CYS A 148 21.15 -9.70 6.56
CA CYS A 148 22.17 -10.20 7.49
C CYS A 148 21.77 -11.58 8.02
N GLN A 149 22.49 -12.62 7.59
CA GLN A 149 22.24 -14.01 8.00
C GLN A 149 23.13 -14.38 9.19
N GLU A 150 22.72 -15.39 9.97
CA GLU A 150 23.48 -15.87 11.14
C GLU A 150 24.85 -16.43 10.74
N ASP A 151 24.97 -17.01 9.53
CA ASP A 151 26.18 -17.64 9.00
C ASP A 151 27.21 -16.64 8.45
N PHE A 152 27.03 -15.35 8.71
CA PHE A 152 27.94 -14.30 8.27
C PHE A 152 29.04 -14.07 9.30
N GLU A 153 30.28 -14.18 8.85
CA GLU A 153 31.47 -13.99 9.67
C GLU A 153 32.22 -12.71 9.25
N PRO A 154 32.87 -12.02 10.20
CA PRO A 154 33.77 -10.91 9.88
C PRO A 154 34.85 -11.32 8.86
N GLY A 155 35.16 -10.43 7.92
CA GLY A 155 36.09 -10.68 6.82
C GLY A 155 35.47 -11.30 5.57
N ARG A 156 34.21 -11.74 5.63
CA ARG A 156 33.49 -12.26 4.46
C ARG A 156 33.16 -11.13 3.47
N ARG A 157 33.47 -11.36 2.19
CA ARG A 157 33.09 -10.47 1.08
C ARG A 157 31.62 -10.65 0.74
N VAL A 158 30.91 -9.53 0.62
CA VAL A 158 29.48 -9.46 0.30
C VAL A 158 29.23 -8.34 -0.71
N THR A 159 28.12 -8.43 -1.44
CA THR A 159 27.69 -7.37 -2.34
C THR A 159 26.60 -6.55 -1.67
N LEU A 160 26.85 -5.27 -1.51
CA LEU A 160 25.94 -4.28 -0.96
C LEU A 160 25.13 -3.63 -2.09
N VAL A 161 23.84 -3.39 -1.88
CA VAL A 161 22.99 -2.63 -2.79
C VAL A 161 22.60 -1.33 -2.10
N VAL A 162 23.07 -0.22 -2.66
CA VAL A 162 22.83 1.13 -2.14
C VAL A 162 21.98 1.91 -3.13
N ASP A 163 20.96 2.58 -2.60
CA ASP A 163 20.18 3.56 -3.35
C ASP A 163 20.99 4.84 -3.54
N PRO A 164 21.29 5.27 -4.79
CA PRO A 164 22.11 6.46 -5.02
C PRO A 164 21.47 7.75 -4.47
N GLU A 165 20.14 7.80 -4.36
CA GLU A 165 19.43 8.94 -3.81
C GLU A 165 19.29 8.89 -2.27
N ASP A 166 19.69 7.79 -1.63
CA ASP A 166 19.58 7.55 -0.18
C ASP A 166 18.12 7.65 0.34
N TRP A 167 17.14 7.25 -0.49
CA TRP A 167 15.73 7.20 -0.09
C TRP A 167 15.39 5.88 0.57
N LEU A 168 16.06 4.80 0.15
CA LEU A 168 15.83 3.44 0.63
C LEU A 168 16.97 2.96 1.51
N ALA A 169 16.61 2.15 2.52
CA ALA A 169 17.59 1.50 3.37
C ALA A 169 18.53 0.61 2.53
N THR A 170 19.81 0.66 2.87
CA THR A 170 20.83 -0.17 2.22
C THR A 170 20.62 -1.64 2.57
N ARG A 171 20.66 -2.53 1.56
CA ARG A 171 20.44 -3.97 1.74
C ARG A 171 21.58 -4.79 1.16
N LEU A 172 21.70 -6.04 1.60
CA LEU A 172 22.63 -7.00 0.96
C LEU A 172 22.00 -7.61 -0.29
N SER A 173 22.83 -7.87 -1.30
CA SER A 173 22.37 -8.37 -2.61
C SER A 173 21.71 -9.75 -2.55
N ASN A 174 21.97 -10.56 -1.52
CA ASN A 174 21.28 -11.82 -1.30
C ASN A 174 19.78 -11.64 -0.98
N ASN A 175 19.40 -10.46 -0.51
CA ASN A 175 18.04 -10.11 -0.12
C ASN A 175 17.33 -9.21 -1.15
N VAL A 176 18.04 -8.77 -2.20
CA VAL A 176 17.47 -7.99 -3.31
C VAL A 176 17.24 -8.95 -4.49
N ASN A 177 16.14 -9.71 -4.41
CA ASN A 177 15.73 -10.64 -5.47
C ASN A 177 14.76 -10.02 -6.49
N GLY A 178 14.53 -8.70 -6.38
CA GLY A 178 13.53 -7.97 -7.15
C GLY A 178 12.10 -8.33 -6.76
N LEU A 179 11.15 -7.81 -7.54
CA LEU A 179 9.73 -8.03 -7.27
C LEU A 179 9.36 -9.52 -7.45
N SER A 180 9.11 -10.21 -6.33
CA SER A 180 8.65 -11.59 -6.35
C SER A 180 7.33 -11.71 -7.13
N SER A 181 7.24 -12.74 -7.99
CA SER A 181 6.02 -13.05 -8.75
C SER A 181 4.79 -13.16 -7.84
N GLY A 182 4.93 -13.82 -6.68
CA GLY A 182 3.83 -13.93 -5.71
C GLY A 182 3.36 -12.59 -5.16
N MET A 183 4.29 -11.66 -4.93
CA MET A 183 3.97 -10.31 -4.45
C MET A 183 3.32 -9.47 -5.54
N ALA A 184 3.80 -9.56 -6.79
CA ALA A 184 3.18 -8.92 -7.94
C ALA A 184 1.74 -9.41 -8.15
N TRP A 185 1.51 -10.73 -8.10
CA TRP A 185 0.17 -11.32 -8.19
C TRP A 185 -0.74 -10.91 -7.03
N THR A 186 -0.20 -10.84 -5.81
CA THR A 186 -0.97 -10.39 -4.64
C THR A 186 -1.40 -8.93 -4.78
N CYS A 187 -0.47 -8.04 -5.15
CA CYS A 187 -0.80 -6.62 -5.36
C CYS A 187 -1.80 -6.43 -6.50
N GLY A 188 -1.57 -7.09 -7.64
CA GLY A 188 -2.47 -7.04 -8.79
C GLY A 188 -3.86 -7.60 -8.48
N GLY A 189 -3.92 -8.71 -7.73
CA GLY A 189 -5.18 -9.33 -7.29
C GLY A 189 -5.96 -8.46 -6.32
N LEU A 190 -5.29 -7.86 -5.32
CA LEU A 190 -5.91 -6.93 -4.38
C LEU A 190 -6.47 -5.69 -5.09
N LEU A 191 -5.70 -5.11 -6.02
CA LEU A 191 -6.14 -3.98 -6.84
C LEU A 191 -7.34 -4.35 -7.71
N ALA A 192 -7.26 -5.46 -8.44
CA ALA A 192 -8.35 -5.91 -9.30
C ALA A 192 -9.63 -6.21 -8.50
N ALA A 193 -9.51 -6.86 -7.34
CA ALA A 193 -10.64 -7.14 -6.46
C ALA A 193 -11.27 -5.86 -5.89
N MET A 194 -10.43 -4.90 -5.47
CA MET A 194 -10.88 -3.60 -5.00
C MET A 194 -11.67 -2.85 -6.08
N GLU A 195 -11.11 -2.75 -7.30
CA GLU A 195 -11.77 -2.10 -8.43
C GLU A 195 -13.07 -2.78 -8.83
N ALA A 196 -13.08 -4.11 -8.86
CA ALA A 196 -14.28 -4.89 -9.15
C ALA A 196 -15.39 -4.61 -8.13
N LEU A 197 -15.06 -4.46 -6.85
CA LEU A 197 -16.03 -4.13 -5.80
C LEU A 197 -16.53 -2.68 -5.87
N ILE A 198 -15.67 -1.73 -6.24
CA ILE A 198 -16.08 -0.34 -6.49
C ILE A 198 -17.09 -0.29 -7.64
N LEU A 199 -16.79 -0.98 -8.74
CA LEU A 199 -17.67 -1.09 -9.90
C LEU A 199 -18.99 -1.79 -9.53
N TYR A 200 -18.92 -2.93 -8.82
CA TYR A 200 -20.08 -3.68 -8.37
C TYR A 200 -21.00 -2.87 -7.46
N GLY A 201 -20.43 -2.20 -6.44
CA GLY A 201 -21.18 -1.33 -5.52
C GLY A 201 -21.92 -0.22 -6.24
N ARG A 202 -21.32 0.35 -7.30
CA ARG A 202 -21.96 1.38 -8.13
C ARG A 202 -23.01 0.83 -9.08
N LEU A 203 -22.77 -0.29 -9.73
CA LEU A 203 -23.75 -0.94 -10.61
C LEU A 203 -25.02 -1.31 -9.84
N ARG A 204 -24.88 -1.82 -8.61
CA ARG A 204 -26.02 -2.15 -7.74
C ARG A 204 -26.86 -0.94 -7.34
N ARG A 205 -26.26 0.25 -7.26
CA ARG A 205 -26.93 1.50 -6.86
C ARG A 205 -27.53 2.28 -8.03
N ARG A 206 -27.35 1.85 -9.28
CA ARG A 206 -28.04 2.48 -10.41
C ARG A 206 -29.54 2.22 -10.28
N PRO A 207 -30.39 3.26 -10.16
CA PRO A 207 -31.82 3.04 -10.19
C PRO A 207 -32.17 2.39 -11.53
N ARG A 208 -32.83 1.22 -11.48
CA ARG A 208 -33.47 0.67 -12.67
C ARG A 208 -34.56 1.68 -13.05
N PHE A 209 -34.31 2.49 -14.08
CA PHE A 209 -35.38 3.22 -14.72
C PHE A 209 -36.28 2.17 -15.38
N ALA A 210 -37.44 1.95 -14.77
CA ALA A 210 -38.62 1.32 -15.34
C ALA A 210 -39.67 2.42 -15.53
#